data_AF-D2VAW5-F1
#
_entry.id   AF-D2VAW5-F1
#
_cell.length_a   1.000
_cell.length_b   1.000
_cell.length_c   1.000
_cell.angle_alpha   90.00
_cell.angle_beta   90.00
_cell.angle_gamma   90.00
#
_symmetry.space_group_name_H-M   'P 1'
#
loop_
_entity.id
_entity.type
_entity.pdbx_description
1 polymer ?
#
loop_
_entity_poly.entity_id
_entity_poly.type
_entity_poly.pdbx_seq_one_letter_code
_entity_poly.pdbx_strand_id
1 'polypeptide(L)'
;MARSTAGMHFTIFSSIFIVSVYSLRYMISREQFPCLLYSFMFFMMPASFTVPNTLRSLRVYTQWRVNWFKAQNFKENEMRKNELDENCKEMNGGGEGELIGSGVVCRTPSSPILTGSLTFPNRILETNQDKWTEFKQYLDLHNKIEEKENIYRKANLIFHSKKWKTFIFVCVYGIQSLIWFSLAAVEESFFSETMIFMQEASMISLKGCYTKPPINIVIIILFVFYFIIEVVAFIWLLRTEKDTYFIKGETIITIIVQITAAIIYICCTMDFFKVYDRVFPTGLIMIYYCGAEIFITITLPVLYAIVKDLRTIEVFSNELEFILNKNETCEILLEYSRRSFCPEGVLVYKDITKFKQARCFKKRKLIALDIVKCYLTSSGVYELNLPNMNVIREDILLKINSAMCNDELTDDLFEEVQFQALLTLQDVLERLRYANEKIRKVLQEWKEKDNIPVSSRSPPTARVK
;
A
#
# COMPACT_ATOMS: atom_id res chain seq x y z
N MET A 1 -2.76 -4.58 1.93
CA MET A 1 -1.29 -4.79 2.02
C MET A 1 -0.54 -3.58 2.65
N ALA A 2 -1.07 -2.97 3.73
CA ALA A 2 -0.48 -1.76 4.31
C ALA A 2 0.75 -2.06 5.19
N ARG A 3 0.70 -3.16 5.95
CA ARG A 3 1.78 -3.57 6.87
C ARG A 3 2.83 -4.39 6.12
N SER A 4 4.10 -4.05 6.33
CA SER A 4 5.23 -4.75 5.74
C SER A 4 5.81 -5.74 6.73
N THR A 5 5.95 -7.01 6.33
CA THR A 5 6.62 -8.03 7.14
C THR A 5 8.01 -7.57 7.59
N ALA A 6 8.82 -6.99 6.71
CA ALA A 6 10.14 -6.46 7.07
C ALA A 6 10.09 -5.43 8.22
N GLY A 7 9.09 -4.54 8.25
CA GLY A 7 8.95 -3.55 9.33
C GLY A 7 8.65 -4.22 10.67
N MET A 8 7.76 -5.21 10.67
CA MET A 8 7.47 -6.01 11.87
C MET A 8 8.71 -6.75 12.37
N HIS A 9 9.50 -7.36 11.48
CA HIS A 9 10.73 -8.06 11.85
C HIS A 9 11.74 -7.09 12.48
N PHE A 10 11.88 -5.87 11.95
CA PHE A 10 12.79 -4.88 12.52
C PHE A 10 12.34 -4.41 13.90
N THR A 11 11.05 -4.14 14.11
CA THR A 11 10.52 -3.82 15.44
C THR A 11 10.77 -4.96 16.42
N ILE A 12 10.39 -6.20 16.07
CA ILE A 12 10.61 -7.38 16.93
C ILE A 12 12.09 -7.55 17.25
N PHE A 13 12.96 -7.52 16.25
CA PHE A 13 14.40 -7.72 16.45
C PHE A 13 15.00 -6.64 17.34
N SER A 14 14.67 -5.36 17.12
CA SER A 14 15.18 -4.24 17.91
C SER A 14 14.71 -4.33 19.36
N SER A 15 13.41 -4.59 19.57
CA SER A 15 12.82 -4.73 20.89
C SER A 15 13.37 -5.96 21.64
N ILE A 16 13.47 -7.13 20.99
CA ILE A 16 14.04 -8.34 21.59
C ILE A 16 15.50 -8.10 21.96
N PHE A 17 16.28 -7.47 21.08
CA PHE A 17 17.68 -7.19 21.34
C PHE A 17 17.86 -6.28 22.55
N ILE A 18 17.08 -5.19 22.65
CA ILE A 18 17.07 -4.29 23.81
C ILE A 18 16.66 -5.03 25.07
N VAL A 19 15.51 -5.70 25.06
CA VAL A 19 15.00 -6.43 26.22
C VAL A 19 16.01 -7.47 26.69
N SER A 20 16.59 -8.26 25.77
CA SER A 20 17.56 -9.31 26.10
C SER A 20 18.80 -8.74 26.79
N VAL A 21 19.37 -7.64 26.28
CA VAL A 21 20.56 -7.04 26.90
C VAL A 21 20.24 -6.45 28.28
N TYR A 22 19.12 -5.75 28.44
CA TYR A 22 18.72 -5.21 29.74
C TYR A 22 18.37 -6.31 30.76
N SER A 23 17.73 -7.39 30.32
CA SER A 23 17.47 -8.57 31.16
C SER A 23 18.77 -9.27 31.57
N LEU A 24 19.71 -9.47 30.65
CA LEU A 24 21.03 -10.03 30.96
C LEU A 24 21.79 -9.16 31.96
N ARG A 25 21.75 -7.84 31.81
CA ARG A 25 22.35 -6.90 32.78
C ARG A 25 21.72 -7.02 34.16
N TYR A 26 20.40 -7.23 34.22
CA TYR A 26 19.71 -7.45 35.49
C TYR A 26 20.14 -8.78 36.14
N MET A 27 20.27 -9.85 35.35
CA MET A 27 20.68 -11.17 35.85
C MET A 27 22.14 -11.23 36.33
N ILE A 28 23.07 -10.62 35.59
CA ILE A 28 24.53 -10.70 35.85
C ILE A 28 24.98 -9.72 36.95
N SER A 29 24.10 -8.80 37.39
CA SER A 29 24.43 -7.61 38.19
C SER A 29 25.16 -6.52 37.39
N ARG A 30 24.90 -5.26 37.78
CA ARG A 30 25.45 -4.06 37.13
C ARG A 30 26.97 -3.95 37.26
N GLU A 31 27.52 -4.50 38.34
CA GLU A 31 28.96 -4.46 38.67
C GLU A 31 29.80 -5.43 37.82
N GLN A 32 29.17 -6.46 37.25
CA GLN A 32 29.85 -7.47 36.44
C GLN A 32 29.48 -7.39 34.96
N PHE A 33 28.33 -6.79 34.63
CA PHE A 33 27.88 -6.71 33.25
C PHE A 33 28.77 -5.81 32.38
N PRO A 34 29.27 -6.26 31.21
CA PRO A 34 30.22 -5.50 30.41
C PRO A 34 29.75 -4.09 30.06
N CYS A 35 30.53 -3.06 30.46
CA CYS A 35 30.23 -1.67 30.17
C CYS A 35 30.12 -1.40 28.66
N LEU A 36 30.93 -2.10 27.84
CA LEU A 36 30.84 -2.05 26.39
C LEU A 36 29.44 -2.38 25.86
N LEU A 37 28.85 -3.49 26.30
CA LEU A 37 27.51 -3.88 25.84
C LEU A 37 26.45 -2.91 26.35
N TYR A 38 26.54 -2.48 27.60
CA TYR A 38 25.56 -1.57 28.18
C TYR A 38 25.60 -0.19 27.51
N SER A 39 26.78 0.41 27.40
CA SER A 39 26.96 1.74 26.79
C SER A 39 26.56 1.73 25.32
N PHE A 40 26.93 0.68 24.58
CA PHE A 40 26.53 0.50 23.19
C PHE A 40 25.01 0.46 23.06
N MET A 41 24.34 -0.40 23.82
CA MET A 41 22.88 -0.51 23.79
C MET A 41 22.17 0.79 24.15
N PHE A 42 22.71 1.51 25.13
CA PHE A 42 22.15 2.78 25.55
C PHE A 42 22.23 3.85 24.44
N PHE A 43 23.27 3.81 23.60
CA PHE A 43 23.37 4.64 22.39
C PHE A 43 22.46 4.21 21.24
N MET A 44 22.21 2.91 21.09
CA MET A 44 21.39 2.39 19.98
C MET A 44 19.88 2.58 20.21
N MET A 45 19.49 2.84 21.45
CA MET A 45 18.09 2.93 21.89
C MET A 45 17.26 3.98 21.13
N PRO A 46 17.68 5.26 20.98
CA PRO A 46 16.88 6.26 20.26
C PRO A 46 16.50 5.84 18.83
N ALA A 47 17.47 5.31 18.08
CA ALA A 47 17.25 4.83 16.72
C ALA A 47 16.33 3.60 16.71
N SER A 48 16.48 2.70 17.68
CA SER A 48 15.70 1.46 17.78
C SER A 48 14.20 1.72 17.95
N PHE A 49 13.84 2.76 18.70
CA PHE A 49 12.44 3.09 18.99
C PHE A 49 11.79 3.92 17.88
N THR A 50 12.51 4.91 17.36
CA THR A 50 11.92 5.90 16.44
C THR A 50 11.95 5.48 14.97
N VAL A 51 13.00 4.77 14.53
CA VAL A 51 13.21 4.46 13.10
C VAL A 51 12.12 3.54 12.54
N PRO A 52 11.70 2.45 13.21
CA PRO A 52 10.64 1.60 12.69
C PRO A 52 9.33 2.36 12.47
N ASN A 53 8.92 3.18 13.44
CA ASN A 53 7.69 3.98 13.37
C ASN A 53 7.79 5.09 12.32
N THR A 54 8.95 5.73 12.20
CA THR A 54 9.25 6.74 11.17
C THR A 54 9.11 6.14 9.77
N LEU A 55 9.77 5.00 9.50
CA LEU A 55 9.70 4.33 8.20
C LEU A 55 8.28 3.83 7.88
N ARG A 56 7.52 3.38 8.90
CA ARG A 56 6.11 3.03 8.77
C ARG A 56 5.28 4.23 8.31
N SER A 57 5.43 5.37 8.97
CA SER A 57 4.69 6.61 8.66
C SER A 57 5.01 7.13 7.26
N LEU A 58 6.30 7.18 6.89
CA LEU A 58 6.75 7.61 5.56
C LEU A 58 6.20 6.70 4.46
N ARG A 59 6.24 5.38 4.64
CA ARG A 59 5.68 4.42 3.68
C ARG A 59 4.20 4.70 3.41
N VAL A 60 3.38 4.82 4.44
CA VAL A 60 1.94 5.06 4.28
C VAL A 60 1.66 6.39 3.58
N TYR A 61 2.40 7.43 3.93
CA TYR A 61 2.31 8.72 3.26
C TYR A 61 2.65 8.62 1.75
N THR A 62 3.75 7.95 1.39
CA THR A 62 4.12 7.78 -0.03
C THR A 62 3.12 6.94 -0.82
N GLN A 63 2.56 5.88 -0.20
CA GLN A 63 1.48 5.09 -0.80
C GLN A 63 0.23 5.93 -1.05
N TRP A 64 -0.15 6.77 -0.10
CA TRP A 64 -1.25 7.70 -0.27
C TRP A 64 -1.02 8.69 -1.41
N ARG A 65 0.17 9.29 -1.49
CA ARG A 65 0.52 10.21 -2.58
C ARG A 65 0.40 9.54 -3.94
N VAL A 66 0.96 8.34 -4.11
CA VAL A 66 0.85 7.58 -5.37
C VAL A 66 -0.61 7.33 -5.74
N ASN A 67 -1.42 6.85 -4.79
CA ASN A 67 -2.83 6.54 -5.09
C ASN A 67 -3.68 7.78 -5.35
N TRP A 68 -3.36 8.91 -4.72
CA TRP A 68 -3.97 10.19 -5.02
C TRP A 68 -3.71 10.61 -6.48
N PHE A 69 -2.46 10.50 -6.95
CA PHE A 69 -2.13 10.78 -8.36
C PHE A 69 -2.84 9.85 -9.34
N LYS A 70 -2.82 8.53 -9.06
CA LYS A 70 -3.54 7.54 -9.88
C LYS A 70 -5.03 7.89 -10.02
N ALA A 71 -5.65 8.39 -8.96
CA ALA A 71 -7.05 8.76 -8.98
C ALA A 71 -7.34 10.05 -9.73
N GLN A 72 -6.43 11.03 -9.69
CA GLN A 72 -6.57 12.23 -10.52
C GLN A 72 -6.48 11.89 -12.00
N ASN A 73 -5.48 11.09 -12.37
CA ASN A 73 -5.27 10.66 -13.75
C ASN A 73 -6.41 9.78 -14.26
N PHE A 74 -6.99 8.94 -13.39
CA PHE A 74 -8.18 8.18 -13.74
C PHE A 74 -9.34 9.09 -14.16
N LYS A 75 -9.67 10.09 -13.35
CA LYS A 75 -10.76 11.02 -13.63
C LYS A 75 -10.53 11.83 -14.91
N GLU A 76 -9.30 12.28 -15.12
CA GLU A 76 -8.92 13.01 -16.32
C GLU A 76 -9.06 12.15 -17.58
N ASN A 77 -8.62 10.89 -17.52
CA ASN A 77 -8.78 9.93 -18.61
C ASN A 77 -10.26 9.60 -18.88
N GLU A 78 -11.07 9.48 -17.83
CA GLU A 78 -12.51 9.22 -17.97
C GLU A 78 -13.24 10.41 -18.64
N MET A 79 -12.93 11.65 -18.23
CA MET A 79 -13.50 12.85 -18.86
C MET A 79 -13.13 12.94 -20.35
N ARG A 80 -11.87 12.72 -20.71
CA ARG A 80 -11.43 12.70 -22.11
C ARG A 80 -12.09 11.60 -22.94
N LYS A 81 -12.28 10.42 -22.35
CA LYS A 81 -12.95 9.32 -23.03
C LYS A 81 -14.40 9.65 -23.34
N ASN A 82 -15.07 10.35 -22.42
CA ASN A 82 -16.43 10.84 -22.64
C ASN A 82 -16.48 11.90 -23.75
N GLU A 83 -15.54 12.85 -23.78
CA GLU A 83 -15.42 13.85 -24.86
C GLU A 83 -15.21 13.18 -26.24
N LEU A 84 -14.35 12.16 -26.31
CA LEU A 84 -14.12 11.40 -27.55
C LEU A 84 -15.37 10.62 -28.00
N ASP A 85 -16.09 10.01 -27.06
CA ASP A 85 -17.33 9.29 -27.36
C ASP A 85 -18.45 10.26 -27.80
N GLU A 86 -18.50 11.49 -27.27
CA GLU A 86 -19.41 12.56 -27.71
C GLU A 86 -19.07 13.04 -29.12
N ASN A 87 -17.80 13.35 -29.40
CA ASN A 87 -17.32 13.73 -30.73
C ASN A 87 -17.61 12.65 -31.79
N CYS A 88 -17.49 11.36 -31.42
CA CYS A 88 -17.84 10.25 -32.33
C CYS A 88 -19.35 10.14 -32.59
N LYS A 89 -20.20 10.50 -31.63
CA LYS A 89 -21.65 10.51 -31.82
C LYS A 89 -22.08 11.62 -32.76
N GLU A 90 -21.49 12.81 -32.64
CA GLU A 90 -21.79 13.94 -33.53
C GLU A 90 -21.46 13.64 -34.99
N MET A 91 -20.32 12.98 -35.27
CA MET A 91 -19.95 12.58 -36.63
C MET A 91 -20.92 11.56 -37.25
N ASN A 92 -21.58 10.72 -36.44
CA ASN A 92 -22.56 9.74 -36.93
C ASN A 92 -24.00 10.28 -36.94
N GLY A 93 -24.30 11.29 -36.12
CA GLY A 93 -25.64 11.88 -35.99
C GLY A 93 -26.00 12.88 -37.10
N GLY A 94 -25.05 13.30 -37.92
CA GLY A 94 -25.27 14.27 -39.01
C GLY A 94 -25.87 13.71 -40.31
N GLY A 95 -26.34 12.46 -40.32
CA GLY A 95 -26.68 11.78 -41.58
C GLY A 95 -27.72 10.68 -41.50
N GLU A 96 -28.79 10.82 -40.71
CA GLU A 96 -30.08 10.22 -41.10
C GLU A 96 -30.72 11.06 -42.22
N GLY A 97 -29.96 11.25 -43.30
CA GLY A 97 -30.54 11.60 -44.58
C GLY A 97 -31.24 10.36 -45.10
N GLU A 98 -32.57 10.40 -45.03
CA GLU A 98 -33.54 9.51 -45.65
C GLU A 98 -33.00 8.89 -46.96
N LEU A 99 -32.38 7.71 -46.85
CA LEU A 99 -31.88 6.95 -47.98
C LEU A 99 -33.10 6.24 -48.59
N ILE A 100 -33.88 7.03 -49.33
CA ILE A 100 -34.96 6.56 -50.18
C ILE A 100 -34.39 5.50 -51.12
N GLY A 101 -35.06 4.35 -51.12
CA GLY A 101 -34.77 3.12 -51.83
C GLY A 101 -33.92 3.21 -53.10
N SER A 102 -32.84 2.41 -53.10
CA SER A 102 -32.45 1.68 -54.31
C SER A 102 -31.94 0.31 -53.89
N GLY A 103 -32.75 -0.70 -54.18
CA GLY A 103 -32.44 -2.09 -53.93
C GLY A 103 -31.19 -2.50 -54.71
N VAL A 104 -30.08 -2.67 -54.00
CA VAL A 104 -28.91 -3.37 -54.53
C VAL A 104 -28.97 -4.80 -54.00
N VAL A 105 -29.48 -5.68 -54.87
CA VAL A 105 -29.45 -7.12 -54.72
C VAL A 105 -27.99 -7.57 -54.61
N CYS A 106 -27.58 -8.04 -53.43
CA CYS A 106 -26.31 -8.73 -53.25
C CYS A 106 -26.36 -10.09 -53.95
N ARG A 107 -25.86 -10.16 -55.18
CA ARG A 107 -25.46 -11.43 -55.80
C ARG A 107 -24.06 -11.81 -55.32
N THR A 108 -23.97 -12.99 -54.71
CA THR A 108 -22.72 -13.72 -54.45
C THR A 108 -22.00 -14.01 -55.77
N PRO A 109 -20.70 -13.66 -55.94
CA PRO A 109 -19.91 -14.13 -57.05
C PRO A 109 -19.05 -15.32 -56.63
N SER A 110 -19.29 -16.46 -57.27
CA SER A 110 -18.42 -17.63 -57.27
C SER A 110 -17.30 -17.45 -58.31
N SER A 111 -16.14 -16.90 -57.90
CA SER A 111 -14.78 -17.01 -58.54
C SER A 111 -14.63 -16.61 -60.03
N PRO A 112 -13.40 -16.45 -60.63
CA PRO A 112 -12.03 -16.58 -60.12
C PRO A 112 -11.09 -15.36 -60.37
N ILE A 113 -9.93 -15.41 -59.71
CA ILE A 113 -8.61 -14.84 -60.02
C ILE A 113 -8.58 -13.70 -61.08
N LEU A 114 -8.42 -12.46 -60.62
CA LEU A 114 -8.01 -11.33 -61.46
C LEU A 114 -6.93 -10.52 -60.75
N THR A 115 -5.70 -10.58 -61.27
CA THR A 115 -4.56 -9.72 -60.90
C THR A 115 -4.79 -8.31 -61.46
N GLY A 116 -5.66 -7.54 -60.79
CA GLY A 116 -5.86 -6.12 -61.05
C GLY A 116 -5.20 -5.29 -59.95
N SER A 117 -4.27 -4.43 -60.32
CA SER A 117 -3.68 -3.40 -59.45
C SER A 117 -4.81 -2.49 -58.93
N LEU A 118 -5.21 -2.72 -57.69
CA LEU A 118 -6.13 -1.86 -56.94
C LEU A 118 -5.41 -0.57 -56.58
N THR A 119 -5.52 0.45 -57.42
CA THR A 119 -5.30 1.83 -56.99
C THR A 119 -6.43 2.20 -56.04
N PHE A 120 -6.19 2.01 -54.74
CA PHE A 120 -7.04 2.54 -53.69
C PHE A 120 -7.16 4.07 -53.86
N PRO A 121 -8.37 4.65 -53.81
CA PRO A 121 -8.54 6.08 -53.90
C PRO A 121 -7.86 6.76 -52.68
N ASN A 122 -6.85 7.59 -52.94
CA ASN A 122 -6.08 8.36 -51.95
C ASN A 122 -6.91 9.29 -51.05
N ARG A 123 -8.22 9.43 -51.29
CA ARG A 123 -9.11 10.31 -50.53
C ARG A 123 -9.45 9.83 -49.10
N ILE A 124 -9.17 8.56 -48.79
CA ILE A 124 -9.34 8.00 -47.43
C ILE A 124 -8.08 8.21 -46.57
N LEU A 125 -6.94 8.60 -47.16
CA LEU A 125 -5.70 8.82 -46.41
C LEU A 125 -5.68 10.18 -45.69
N GLU A 126 -6.19 11.24 -46.30
CA GLU A 126 -6.16 12.60 -45.73
C GLU A 126 -7.06 12.74 -44.49
N THR A 127 -8.23 12.10 -44.45
CA THR A 127 -9.12 12.12 -43.27
C THR A 127 -8.58 11.31 -42.08
N ASN A 128 -7.58 10.44 -42.28
CA ASN A 128 -6.92 9.75 -41.18
C ASN A 128 -5.77 10.56 -40.58
N GLN A 129 -5.18 11.50 -41.32
CA GLN A 129 -4.00 12.24 -40.86
C GLN A 129 -4.33 13.17 -39.67
N ASP A 130 -5.49 13.80 -39.68
CA ASP A 130 -5.96 14.65 -38.57
C ASP A 130 -6.21 13.84 -37.27
N LYS A 131 -6.78 12.63 -37.40
CA LYS A 131 -6.98 11.71 -36.27
C LYS A 131 -5.65 11.22 -35.69
N TRP A 132 -4.64 11.04 -36.53
CA TRP A 132 -3.29 10.67 -36.08
C TRP A 132 -2.61 11.80 -35.30
N THR A 133 -2.81 13.06 -35.67
CA THR A 133 -2.28 14.20 -34.90
C THR A 133 -2.91 14.33 -33.52
N GLU A 134 -4.23 14.15 -33.41
CA GLU A 134 -4.94 14.17 -32.12
C GLU A 134 -4.47 13.01 -31.21
N PHE A 135 -4.33 11.80 -31.78
CA PHE A 135 -3.78 10.65 -31.07
C PHE A 135 -2.33 10.89 -30.61
N LYS A 136 -1.51 11.56 -31.43
CA LYS A 136 -0.12 11.89 -31.08
C LYS A 136 -0.05 12.93 -29.95
N GLN A 137 -0.93 13.94 -29.95
CA GLN A 137 -1.06 14.89 -28.83
C GLN A 137 -1.50 14.19 -27.54
N TYR A 138 -2.45 13.25 -27.65
CA TYR A 138 -2.87 12.41 -26.53
C TYR A 138 -1.70 11.60 -25.95
N LEU A 139 -0.90 10.96 -26.81
CA LEU A 139 0.31 10.24 -26.39
C LEU A 139 1.34 11.15 -25.72
N ASP A 140 1.59 12.33 -26.28
CA ASP A 140 2.62 13.25 -25.76
C ASP A 140 2.25 13.82 -24.38
N LEU A 141 0.96 14.09 -24.16
CA LEU A 141 0.44 14.48 -22.86
C LEU A 141 0.50 13.33 -21.85
N HIS A 142 0.17 12.11 -22.29
CA HIS A 142 0.29 10.90 -21.47
C HIS A 142 1.74 10.67 -21.02
N ASN A 143 2.72 10.93 -21.90
CA ASN A 143 4.14 10.84 -21.59
C ASN A 143 4.58 11.87 -20.52
N LYS A 144 4.03 13.09 -20.54
CA LYS A 144 4.33 14.13 -19.51
C LYS A 144 3.74 13.79 -18.14
N ILE A 145 2.51 13.26 -18.11
CA ILE A 145 1.87 12.80 -16.88
C ILE A 145 2.68 11.63 -16.28
N GLU A 146 3.16 10.74 -17.14
CA GLU A 146 3.98 9.59 -16.78
C GLU A 146 5.28 10.00 -16.07
N GLU A 147 5.94 11.10 -16.45
CA GLU A 147 7.18 11.54 -15.80
C GLU A 147 7.00 11.90 -14.32
N LYS A 148 5.96 12.69 -13.99
CA LYS A 148 5.65 13.06 -12.60
C LYS A 148 5.24 11.85 -11.78
N GLU A 149 4.42 10.96 -12.36
CA GLU A 149 4.06 9.70 -11.72
C GLU A 149 5.29 8.84 -11.44
N ASN A 150 6.26 8.83 -12.35
CA ASN A 150 7.45 7.99 -12.25
C ASN A 150 8.29 8.33 -11.01
N ILE A 151 8.34 9.60 -10.59
CA ILE A 151 9.03 10.02 -9.36
C ILE A 151 8.36 9.38 -8.13
N TYR A 152 7.05 9.52 -7.99
CA TYR A 152 6.32 8.95 -6.85
C TYR A 152 6.28 7.43 -6.90
N ARG A 153 6.22 6.84 -8.09
CA ARG A 153 6.33 5.40 -8.32
C ARG A 153 7.68 4.88 -7.85
N LYS A 154 8.79 5.52 -8.26
CA LYS A 154 10.15 5.22 -7.79
C LYS A 154 10.25 5.37 -6.28
N ALA A 155 9.73 6.45 -5.69
CA ALA A 155 9.71 6.63 -4.25
C ALA A 155 8.94 5.50 -3.55
N ASN A 156 7.75 5.14 -4.02
CA ASN A 156 6.97 4.05 -3.46
C ASN A 156 7.67 2.69 -3.62
N LEU A 157 8.31 2.42 -4.76
CA LEU A 157 9.14 1.22 -4.97
C LEU A 157 10.30 1.16 -3.95
N ILE A 158 10.95 2.29 -3.71
CA ILE A 158 12.01 2.43 -2.71
C ILE A 158 11.48 2.11 -1.31
N PHE A 159 10.38 2.74 -0.89
CA PHE A 159 9.75 2.49 0.42
C PHE A 159 9.06 1.12 0.54
N HIS A 160 8.78 0.43 -0.57
CA HIS A 160 8.26 -0.94 -0.57
C HIS A 160 9.38 -1.99 -0.55
N SER A 161 10.55 -1.65 -1.10
CA SER A 161 11.70 -2.54 -1.19
C SER A 161 12.21 -2.97 0.19
N LYS A 162 12.21 -4.28 0.44
CA LYS A 162 12.79 -4.87 1.66
C LYS A 162 14.28 -4.55 1.76
N LYS A 163 15.01 -4.58 0.63
CA LYS A 163 16.44 -4.28 0.55
C LYS A 163 16.74 -2.85 1.00
N TRP A 164 15.92 -1.89 0.54
CA TRP A 164 16.13 -0.48 0.89
C TRP A 164 15.83 -0.18 2.36
N LYS A 165 14.75 -0.74 2.92
CA LYS A 165 14.48 -0.61 4.36
C LYS A 165 15.61 -1.19 5.21
N THR A 166 16.11 -2.36 4.82
CA THR A 166 17.26 -3.01 5.47
C THR A 166 18.49 -2.11 5.38
N PHE A 167 18.76 -1.56 4.20
CA PHE A 167 19.87 -0.63 3.98
C PHE A 167 19.79 0.60 4.88
N ILE A 168 18.63 1.27 4.97
CA ILE A 168 18.45 2.41 5.90
C ILE A 168 18.72 1.98 7.34
N PHE A 169 18.17 0.84 7.75
CA PHE A 169 18.36 0.36 9.11
C PHE A 169 19.84 0.14 9.42
N VAL A 170 20.57 -0.55 8.53
CA VAL A 170 22.01 -0.77 8.65
C VAL A 170 22.79 0.55 8.65
N CYS A 171 22.43 1.51 7.79
CA CYS A 171 23.09 2.81 7.74
C CYS A 171 22.88 3.61 9.02
N VAL A 172 21.64 3.68 9.54
CA VAL A 172 21.35 4.42 10.78
C VAL A 172 22.08 3.77 11.96
N TYR A 173 22.02 2.44 12.08
CA TYR A 173 22.73 1.72 13.14
C TYR A 173 24.25 1.83 13.01
N GLY A 174 24.77 1.81 11.78
CA GLY A 174 26.19 2.00 11.48
C GLY A 174 26.67 3.39 11.88
N ILE A 175 25.94 4.45 11.51
CA ILE A 175 26.24 5.82 11.92
C ILE A 175 26.22 5.95 13.45
N GLN A 176 25.20 5.38 14.10
CA GLN A 176 25.09 5.41 15.57
C GLN A 176 26.25 4.68 16.25
N SER A 177 26.66 3.54 15.69
CA SER A 177 27.82 2.77 16.16
C SER A 177 29.13 3.54 16.00
N LEU A 178 29.30 4.27 14.88
CA LEU A 178 30.46 5.14 14.65
C LEU A 178 30.51 6.31 15.63
N ILE A 179 29.37 6.93 15.93
CA ILE A 179 29.27 7.99 16.96
C ILE A 179 29.66 7.44 18.32
N TRP A 180 29.09 6.30 18.73
CA TRP A 180 29.45 5.64 19.99
C TRP A 180 30.94 5.30 20.06
N PHE A 181 31.49 4.69 19.01
CA PHE A 181 32.91 4.32 18.96
C PHE A 181 33.83 5.54 19.03
N SER A 182 33.45 6.64 18.36
CA SER A 182 34.21 7.88 18.40
C SER A 182 34.24 8.48 19.82
N LEU A 183 33.10 8.47 20.52
CA LEU A 183 33.03 8.95 21.90
C LEU A 183 33.82 8.05 22.86
N ALA A 184 33.74 6.73 22.67
CA ALA A 184 34.50 5.77 23.44
C ALA A 184 36.01 5.94 23.23
N ALA A 185 36.46 6.15 21.99
CA ALA A 185 37.85 6.41 21.66
C ALA A 185 38.35 7.75 22.24
N VAL A 186 37.51 8.79 22.24
CA VAL A 186 37.83 10.08 22.85
C VAL A 186 37.97 9.96 24.37
N GLU A 187 37.07 9.23 25.04
CA GLU A 187 37.17 8.98 26.48
C GLU A 187 38.47 8.25 26.83
N GLU A 188 38.78 7.17 26.12
CA GLU A 188 39.98 6.36 26.38
C GLU A 188 41.28 7.13 26.07
N SER A 189 41.30 7.94 25.00
CA SER A 189 42.52 8.63 24.55
C SER A 189 42.84 9.89 25.34
N PHE A 190 41.82 10.67 25.72
CA PHE A 190 42.02 11.98 26.36
C PHE A 190 41.71 11.99 27.85
N PHE A 191 40.91 11.03 28.34
CA PHE A 191 40.37 11.04 29.69
C PHE A 191 40.63 9.72 30.44
N SER A 192 41.78 9.09 30.17
CA SER A 192 42.17 7.81 30.79
C SER A 192 42.19 7.85 32.33
N GLU A 193 42.48 9.01 32.93
CA GLU A 193 42.52 9.19 34.39
C GLU A 193 41.16 9.63 34.97
N THR A 194 40.34 10.33 34.18
CA THR A 194 39.08 10.95 34.63
C THR A 194 37.93 10.58 33.71
N MET A 195 37.48 9.33 33.80
CA MET A 195 36.34 8.83 32.99
C MET A 195 35.15 9.79 33.07
N ILE A 196 34.71 10.35 31.94
CA ILE A 196 33.68 11.41 31.90
C ILE A 196 32.28 10.82 31.77
N PHE A 197 32.13 9.80 30.92
CA PHE A 197 30.83 9.25 30.53
C PHE A 197 30.40 8.13 31.46
N MET A 198 31.34 7.27 31.84
CA MET A 198 31.08 6.10 32.67
C MET A 198 31.83 6.21 34.01
N GLN A 199 31.23 5.64 35.07
CA GLN A 199 31.84 5.52 36.38
C GLN A 199 32.53 4.15 36.50
N GLU A 200 33.68 4.14 37.19
CA GLU A 200 34.53 2.96 37.50
C GLU A 200 35.23 2.27 36.32
N ALA A 201 34.71 2.42 35.10
CA ALA A 201 35.27 1.79 33.92
C ALA A 201 35.02 2.64 32.67
N SER A 202 35.87 2.49 31.64
CA SER A 202 35.67 3.15 30.34
C SER A 202 34.53 2.51 29.56
N MET A 203 34.00 3.22 28.55
CA MET A 203 32.95 2.70 27.66
C MET A 203 33.31 1.37 26.97
N ILE A 204 34.59 1.04 26.77
CA ILE A 204 35.03 -0.21 26.10
C ILE A 204 35.32 -1.34 27.11
N SER A 205 35.25 -1.05 28.40
CA SER A 205 35.59 -2.02 29.44
C SER A 205 34.63 -3.22 29.51
N LEU A 206 35.21 -4.38 29.85
CA LEU A 206 34.47 -5.59 30.19
C LEU A 206 34.00 -5.63 31.65
N LYS A 207 34.43 -4.67 32.48
CA LYS A 207 33.94 -4.51 33.86
C LYS A 207 32.57 -3.83 33.86
N GLY A 208 31.83 -3.98 34.96
CA GLY A 208 30.61 -3.22 35.20
C GLY A 208 30.88 -1.71 35.30
N CYS A 209 29.83 -0.94 35.03
CA CYS A 209 29.87 0.52 35.09
C CYS A 209 28.50 1.13 35.39
N TYR A 210 28.54 2.38 35.83
CA TYR A 210 27.37 3.24 36.00
C TYR A 210 27.45 4.44 35.06
N THR A 211 26.31 4.93 34.57
CA THR A 211 26.28 6.13 33.72
C THR A 211 26.48 7.38 34.57
N LYS A 212 27.33 8.30 34.09
CA LYS A 212 27.44 9.65 34.64
C LYS A 212 26.44 10.61 33.96
N PRO A 213 26.10 11.75 34.58
CA PRO A 213 25.19 12.73 33.97
C PRO A 213 25.56 13.18 32.53
N PRO A 214 26.84 13.38 32.15
CA PRO A 214 27.19 13.83 30.80
C PRO A 214 26.70 12.90 29.69
N ILE A 215 26.79 11.58 29.87
CA ILE A 215 26.35 10.63 28.83
C ILE A 215 24.83 10.60 28.70
N ASN A 216 24.10 10.80 29.80
CA ASN A 216 22.65 10.93 29.77
C ASN A 216 22.23 12.17 28.97
N ILE A 217 22.93 13.30 29.09
CA ILE A 217 22.67 14.51 28.31
C ILE A 217 22.84 14.24 26.81
N VAL A 218 23.95 13.60 26.41
CA VAL A 218 24.20 13.23 25.00
C VAL A 218 23.06 12.37 24.45
N ILE A 219 22.58 11.40 25.24
CA ILE A 219 21.51 10.50 24.81
C ILE A 219 20.16 11.20 24.76
N ILE A 220 19.87 12.11 25.67
CA ILE A 220 18.67 12.96 25.60
C ILE A 220 18.69 13.79 24.32
N ILE A 221 19.83 14.39 23.96
CA ILE A 221 19.98 15.16 22.71
C ILE A 221 19.71 14.26 21.50
N LEU A 222 20.30 13.06 21.46
CA LEU A 222 20.06 12.09 20.39
C LEU A 222 18.58 11.68 20.31
N PHE A 223 17.94 11.41 21.45
CA PHE A 223 16.54 11.06 21.52
C PHE A 223 15.64 12.17 21.00
N VAL A 224 15.87 13.41 21.40
CA VAL A 224 15.15 14.58 20.90
C VAL A 224 15.31 14.73 19.39
N PHE A 225 16.52 14.55 18.85
CA PHE A 225 16.77 14.59 17.42
C PHE A 225 15.94 13.55 16.64
N TYR A 226 15.98 12.29 17.07
CA TYR A 226 15.21 11.22 16.44
C TYR A 226 13.68 11.42 16.61
N PHE A 227 13.25 11.92 17.77
CA PHE A 227 11.85 12.22 18.03
C PHE A 227 11.32 13.35 17.14
N ILE A 228 12.13 14.38 16.84
CA ILE A 228 11.76 15.42 15.88
C ILE A 228 11.53 14.82 14.49
N ILE A 229 12.42 13.93 14.03
CA ILE A 229 12.26 13.25 12.73
C ILE A 229 10.95 12.44 12.70
N GLU A 230 10.66 11.72 13.78
CA GLU A 230 9.43 10.94 13.93
C GLU A 230 8.18 11.83 13.90
N VAL A 231 8.18 12.96 14.62
CA VAL A 231 7.08 13.93 14.61
C VAL A 231 6.86 14.51 13.22
N VAL A 232 7.93 14.83 12.46
CA VAL A 232 7.81 15.31 11.07
C VAL A 232 7.16 14.24 10.18
N ALA A 233 7.61 12.98 10.30
CA ALA A 233 7.00 11.86 9.57
C ALA A 233 5.53 11.64 9.96
N PHE A 234 5.19 11.82 11.23
CA PHE A 234 3.82 11.75 11.73
C PHE A 234 2.95 12.89 11.19
N ILE A 235 3.46 14.12 11.11
CA ILE A 235 2.75 15.26 10.50
C ILE A 235 2.42 14.95 9.03
N TRP A 236 3.34 14.34 8.29
CA TRP A 236 3.05 13.89 6.92
C TRP A 236 2.00 12.78 6.89
N LEU A 237 2.06 11.82 7.82
CA LEU A 237 1.04 10.79 7.95
C LEU A 237 -0.35 11.40 8.22
N LEU A 238 -0.47 12.45 9.04
CA LEU A 238 -1.74 13.11 9.31
C LEU A 238 -2.41 13.66 8.05
N ARG A 239 -1.64 14.10 7.05
CA ARG A 239 -2.15 14.59 5.75
C ARG A 239 -2.81 13.52 4.89
N THR A 240 -2.59 12.23 5.18
CA THR A 240 -3.25 11.16 4.42
C THR A 240 -4.76 11.20 4.66
N GLU A 241 -5.57 11.00 3.63
CA GLU A 241 -7.03 10.97 3.81
C GLU A 241 -7.46 9.63 4.45
N LYS A 242 -8.40 9.69 5.41
CA LYS A 242 -9.11 8.57 6.07
C LYS A 242 -8.31 7.27 6.24
N ASP A 243 -7.90 7.02 7.48
CA ASP A 243 -7.12 5.84 7.85
C ASP A 243 -7.97 4.57 7.90
N THR A 244 -7.88 3.75 6.85
CA THR A 244 -8.65 2.50 6.71
C THR A 244 -8.10 1.34 7.54
N TYR A 245 -6.86 1.44 8.02
CA TYR A 245 -6.18 0.38 8.77
C TYR A 245 -5.83 0.79 10.21
N PHE A 246 -6.36 1.92 10.68
CA PHE A 246 -6.09 2.49 12.01
C PHE A 246 -4.59 2.75 12.31
N ILE A 247 -3.75 2.91 11.28
CA ILE A 247 -2.31 3.14 11.42
C ILE A 247 -2.01 4.47 12.11
N LYS A 248 -2.78 5.52 11.85
CA LYS A 248 -2.69 6.82 12.54
C LYS A 248 -3.00 6.64 14.03
N GLY A 249 -4.05 5.90 14.35
CA GLY A 249 -4.44 5.60 15.73
C GLY A 249 -3.32 4.86 16.47
N GLU A 250 -2.80 3.79 15.86
CA GLU A 250 -1.65 3.05 16.38
C GLU A 250 -0.43 3.97 16.60
N THR A 251 -0.13 4.84 15.64
CA THR A 251 1.02 5.77 15.69
C THR A 251 0.85 6.80 16.79
N ILE A 252 -0.35 7.37 16.97
CA ILE A 252 -0.67 8.31 18.05
C ILE A 252 -0.47 7.64 19.40
N ILE A 253 -1.03 6.44 19.60
CA ILE A 253 -0.91 5.69 20.86
C ILE A 253 0.58 5.39 21.13
N THR A 254 1.33 4.98 20.11
CA THR A 254 2.77 4.70 20.24
C THR A 254 3.55 5.94 20.68
N ILE A 255 3.31 7.11 20.06
CA ILE A 255 3.94 8.38 20.43
C ILE A 255 3.57 8.78 21.87
N ILE A 256 2.31 8.62 22.28
CA ILE A 256 1.88 8.90 23.66
C ILE A 256 2.64 8.01 24.64
N VAL A 257 2.67 6.70 24.40
CA VAL A 257 3.40 5.73 25.24
C VAL A 257 4.89 6.06 25.31
N GLN A 258 5.48 6.51 24.20
CA GLN A 258 6.88 6.94 24.13
C GLN A 258 7.15 8.19 24.97
N ILE A 259 6.31 9.22 24.86
CA ILE A 259 6.42 10.44 25.66
C ILE A 259 6.27 10.10 27.15
N THR A 260 5.28 9.28 27.50
CA THR A 260 5.08 8.83 28.89
C THR A 260 6.29 8.07 29.41
N ALA A 261 6.84 7.11 28.64
CA ALA A 261 8.04 6.38 29.02
C ALA A 261 9.25 7.30 29.18
N ALA A 262 9.42 8.29 28.30
CA ALA A 262 10.50 9.27 28.40
C ALA A 262 10.38 10.15 29.66
N ILE A 263 9.18 10.62 30.00
CA ILE A 263 8.93 11.39 31.23
C ILE A 263 9.25 10.54 32.47
N ILE A 264 8.73 9.31 32.53
CA ILE A 264 9.00 8.39 33.66
C ILE A 264 10.51 8.13 33.76
N TYR A 265 11.19 7.91 32.64
CA TYR A 265 12.64 7.74 32.61
C TYR A 265 13.38 8.94 33.19
N ILE A 266 13.06 10.16 32.74
CA ILE A 266 13.69 11.40 33.25
C ILE A 266 13.45 11.53 34.75
N CYS A 267 12.21 11.36 35.23
CA CYS A 267 11.89 11.42 36.64
C CYS A 267 12.68 10.39 37.46
N CYS A 268 12.81 9.15 36.98
CA CYS A 268 13.57 8.09 37.65
C CYS A 268 15.08 8.33 37.65
N THR A 269 15.62 9.10 36.69
CA THR A 269 17.06 9.42 36.63
C THR A 269 17.49 10.56 37.55
N MET A 270 16.55 11.31 38.15
CA MET A 270 16.89 12.37 39.09
C MET A 270 17.50 11.81 40.39
N ASP A 271 18.47 12.52 40.96
CA ASP A 271 19.29 12.06 42.11
C ASP A 271 18.48 11.57 43.32
N PHE A 272 17.26 12.10 43.51
CA PHE A 272 16.34 11.69 44.57
C PHE A 272 16.00 10.19 44.54
N PHE A 273 16.09 9.57 43.36
CA PHE A 273 15.74 8.16 43.14
C PHE A 273 16.96 7.23 43.02
N LYS A 274 18.18 7.66 43.37
CA LYS A 274 19.37 6.77 43.37
C LYS A 274 19.18 5.48 44.18
N VAL A 275 18.46 5.56 45.31
CA VAL A 275 18.08 4.38 46.11
C VAL A 275 17.06 3.51 45.38
N TYR A 276 16.14 4.13 44.65
CA TYR A 276 15.12 3.46 43.85
C TYR A 276 15.68 2.79 42.60
N ASP A 277 16.79 3.26 42.02
CA ASP A 277 17.37 2.60 40.84
C ASP A 277 17.90 1.18 41.16
N ARG A 278 18.13 0.86 42.45
CA ARG A 278 18.33 -0.53 42.91
C ARG A 278 17.05 -1.37 42.90
N VAL A 279 15.89 -0.75 43.11
CA VAL A 279 14.57 -1.40 43.26
C VAL A 279 13.81 -1.47 41.94
N PHE A 280 13.78 -0.37 41.19
CA PHE A 280 13.19 -0.21 39.87
C PHE A 280 14.28 0.20 38.89
N PRO A 281 14.95 -0.77 38.24
CA PRO A 281 15.93 -0.48 37.22
C PRO A 281 15.27 0.37 36.12
N THR A 282 15.92 1.45 35.74
CA THR A 282 15.58 2.22 34.52
C THR A 282 15.36 1.32 33.28
N GLY A 283 16.02 0.16 33.23
CA GLY A 283 15.79 -0.88 32.21
C GLY A 283 14.36 -1.44 32.17
N LEU A 284 13.62 -1.48 33.29
CA LEU A 284 12.22 -1.95 33.30
C LEU A 284 11.29 -1.02 32.51
N ILE A 285 11.55 0.30 32.55
CA ILE A 285 10.80 1.28 31.75
C ILE A 285 10.98 0.97 30.25
N MET A 286 12.19 0.61 29.85
CA MET A 286 12.51 0.25 28.47
C MET A 286 11.86 -1.07 28.06
N ILE A 287 11.87 -2.08 28.95
CA ILE A 287 11.18 -3.35 28.72
C ILE A 287 9.67 -3.13 28.56
N TYR A 288 9.06 -2.31 29.42
CA TYR A 288 7.65 -1.95 29.34
C TYR A 288 7.33 -1.24 28.02
N TYR A 289 8.14 -0.24 27.64
CA TYR A 289 7.96 0.46 26.37
C TYR A 289 8.06 -0.50 25.17
N CYS A 290 9.10 -1.33 25.10
CA CYS A 290 9.28 -2.31 24.04
C CYS A 290 8.10 -3.30 23.96
N GLY A 291 7.62 -3.77 25.12
CA GLY A 291 6.46 -4.66 25.21
C GLY A 291 5.18 -3.98 24.71
N ALA A 292 4.94 -2.74 25.11
CA ALA A 292 3.80 -1.94 24.65
C ALA A 292 3.89 -1.67 23.14
N GLU A 293 5.07 -1.31 22.62
CA GLU A 293 5.29 -1.09 21.19
C GLU A 293 4.98 -2.34 20.36
N ILE A 294 5.53 -3.51 20.73
CA ILE A 294 5.23 -4.79 20.06
C ILE A 294 3.72 -5.08 20.13
N PHE A 295 3.12 -4.90 21.32
CA PHE A 295 1.71 -5.17 21.50
C PHE A 295 0.82 -4.31 20.59
N ILE A 296 1.07 -3.01 20.53
CA ILE A 296 0.31 -2.05 19.73
C ILE A 296 0.56 -2.25 18.23
N THR A 297 1.82 -2.40 17.82
CA THR A 297 2.21 -2.35 16.40
C THR A 297 2.19 -3.71 15.70
N ILE A 298 2.16 -4.81 16.46
CA ILE A 298 2.21 -6.19 15.93
C ILE A 298 1.08 -7.06 16.46
N THR A 299 0.95 -7.20 17.79
CA THR A 299 -0.02 -8.14 18.38
C THR A 299 -1.46 -7.77 18.07
N LEU A 300 -1.88 -6.56 18.43
CA LEU A 300 -3.21 -6.00 18.15
C LEU A 300 -3.56 -6.10 16.65
N PRO A 301 -2.68 -5.70 15.72
CA PRO A 301 -2.98 -5.85 14.30
C PRO A 301 -3.06 -7.28 13.77
N VAL A 302 -2.32 -8.24 14.34
CA VAL A 302 -2.43 -9.67 14.02
C VAL A 302 -3.75 -10.24 14.56
N LEU A 303 -4.12 -9.90 15.80
CA LEU A 303 -5.39 -10.31 16.39
C LEU A 303 -6.58 -9.81 15.57
N TYR A 304 -6.53 -8.56 15.09
CA TYR A 304 -7.56 -8.04 14.20
C TYR A 304 -7.65 -8.80 12.88
N ALA A 305 -6.51 -9.23 12.31
CA ALA A 305 -6.52 -10.05 11.10
C ALA A 305 -7.13 -11.43 11.34
N ILE A 306 -6.75 -12.12 12.42
CA ILE A 306 -7.30 -13.44 12.76
C ILE A 306 -8.82 -13.37 13.03
N VAL A 307 -9.26 -12.39 13.81
CA VAL A 307 -10.69 -12.19 14.09
C VAL A 307 -11.47 -11.88 12.81
N LYS A 308 -10.83 -11.22 11.83
CA LYS A 308 -11.42 -10.97 10.52
C LYS A 308 -11.52 -12.25 9.69
N ASP A 309 -10.44 -13.02 9.59
CA ASP A 309 -10.38 -14.27 8.82
C ASP A 309 -11.39 -15.31 9.34
N LEU A 310 -11.60 -15.39 10.66
CA LEU A 310 -12.60 -16.27 11.26
C LEU A 310 -14.05 -15.89 10.90
N ARG A 311 -14.30 -14.64 10.48
CA ARG A 311 -15.63 -14.17 10.09
C ARG A 311 -15.91 -14.34 8.59
N THR A 312 -14.93 -14.70 7.77
CA THR A 312 -14.96 -14.59 6.29
C THR A 312 -15.19 -15.90 5.52
N ILE A 313 -16.06 -16.80 5.99
CA ILE A 313 -16.25 -18.12 5.34
C ILE A 313 -17.60 -18.25 4.62
N GLU A 314 -17.97 -17.24 3.82
CA GLU A 314 -18.99 -17.41 2.77
C GLU A 314 -18.57 -16.63 1.51
N VAL A 315 -18.60 -17.30 0.34
CA VAL A 315 -18.21 -16.70 -0.94
C VAL A 315 -19.36 -15.84 -1.44
N PHE A 316 -19.28 -14.52 -1.21
CA PHE A 316 -20.32 -13.54 -1.52
C PHE A 316 -20.20 -12.95 -2.94
N SER A 317 -19.79 -13.73 -3.96
CA SER A 317 -19.54 -13.21 -5.32
C SER A 317 -20.73 -12.40 -5.87
N ASN A 318 -21.95 -12.85 -5.59
CA ASN A 318 -23.18 -12.21 -6.06
C ASN A 318 -23.45 -10.85 -5.38
N GLU A 319 -23.09 -10.68 -4.10
CA GLU A 319 -23.26 -9.39 -3.39
C GLU A 319 -22.39 -8.31 -4.01
N LEU A 320 -21.14 -8.65 -4.32
CA LEU A 320 -20.18 -7.71 -4.84
C LEU A 320 -20.54 -7.27 -6.26
N GLU A 321 -20.92 -8.21 -7.13
CA GLU A 321 -21.41 -7.90 -8.48
C GLU A 321 -22.66 -7.01 -8.42
N PHE A 322 -23.59 -7.27 -7.50
CA PHE A 322 -24.77 -6.42 -7.31
C PHE A 322 -24.39 -4.97 -6.95
N ILE A 323 -23.40 -4.79 -6.07
CA ILE A 323 -22.90 -3.45 -5.69
C ILE A 323 -22.19 -2.77 -6.86
N LEU A 324 -21.42 -3.52 -7.64
CA LEU A 324 -20.67 -2.99 -8.79
C LEU A 324 -21.56 -2.64 -9.99
N ASN A 325 -22.66 -3.37 -10.18
CA ASN A 325 -23.62 -3.15 -11.28
C ASN A 325 -24.49 -1.90 -11.07
N LYS A 326 -24.57 -1.38 -9.84
CA LYS A 326 -25.28 -0.13 -9.52
C LYS A 326 -24.31 1.05 -9.46
N ASN A 327 -24.44 2.02 -10.36
CA ASN A 327 -23.53 3.17 -10.47
C ASN A 327 -23.28 3.88 -9.14
N GLU A 328 -24.32 4.18 -8.37
CA GLU A 328 -24.17 4.92 -7.11
C GLU A 328 -23.35 4.14 -6.06
N THR A 329 -23.64 2.86 -5.86
CA THR A 329 -22.92 2.02 -4.89
C THR A 329 -21.53 1.65 -5.38
N CYS A 330 -21.36 1.51 -6.69
CA CYS A 330 -20.07 1.32 -7.34
C CYS A 330 -19.15 2.52 -7.11
N GLU A 331 -19.65 3.76 -7.25
CA GLU A 331 -18.86 4.97 -6.95
C GLU A 331 -18.49 5.08 -5.46
N ILE A 332 -19.39 4.68 -4.55
CA ILE A 332 -19.07 4.60 -3.11
C ILE A 332 -17.97 3.56 -2.85
N LEU A 333 -18.05 2.39 -3.50
CA LEU A 333 -17.03 1.33 -3.39
C LEU A 333 -15.71 1.75 -4.01
N LEU A 334 -15.73 2.42 -5.17
CA LEU A 334 -14.54 2.95 -5.83
C LEU A 334 -13.84 3.99 -4.94
N GLU A 335 -14.60 4.93 -4.37
CA GLU A 335 -14.07 5.94 -3.46
C GLU A 335 -13.45 5.31 -2.20
N TYR A 336 -14.08 4.25 -1.68
CA TYR A 336 -13.54 3.52 -0.54
C TYR A 336 -12.29 2.70 -0.89
N SER A 337 -12.29 2.06 -2.05
CA SER A 337 -11.16 1.28 -2.58
C SER A 337 -9.95 2.16 -2.83
N ARG A 338 -10.17 3.38 -3.34
CA ARG A 338 -9.13 4.42 -3.49
C ARG A 338 -8.47 4.76 -2.15
N ARG A 339 -9.27 4.98 -1.09
CA ARG A 339 -8.77 5.22 0.27
C ARG A 339 -8.07 4.01 0.89
N SER A 340 -8.41 2.81 0.40
CA SER A 340 -7.80 1.54 0.80
C SER A 340 -6.57 1.17 -0.02
N PHE A 341 -6.15 2.02 -0.96
CA PHE A 341 -5.00 1.81 -1.84
C PHE A 341 -5.13 0.61 -2.80
N CYS A 342 -6.37 0.29 -3.20
CA CYS A 342 -6.67 -0.82 -4.10
C CYS A 342 -7.86 -0.55 -5.04
N PRO A 343 -7.90 0.58 -5.79
CA PRO A 343 -9.00 0.87 -6.71
C PRO A 343 -9.04 -0.04 -7.95
N GLU A 344 -7.91 -0.69 -8.29
CA GLU A 344 -7.72 -1.45 -9.53
C GLU A 344 -8.79 -2.50 -9.79
N GLY A 345 -9.24 -3.23 -8.76
CA GLY A 345 -10.27 -4.25 -8.90
C GLY A 345 -11.62 -3.68 -9.36
N VAL A 346 -12.00 -2.50 -8.86
CA VAL A 346 -13.27 -1.85 -9.27
C VAL A 346 -13.16 -1.32 -10.69
N LEU A 347 -12.01 -0.72 -11.01
CA LEU A 347 -11.74 -0.12 -12.31
C LEU A 347 -11.71 -1.17 -13.42
N VAL A 348 -10.99 -2.29 -13.22
CA VAL A 348 -10.95 -3.38 -14.21
C VAL A 348 -12.32 -3.99 -14.42
N TYR A 349 -13.14 -4.14 -13.37
CA TYR A 349 -14.50 -4.65 -13.50
C TYR A 349 -15.37 -3.74 -14.38
N LYS A 350 -15.29 -2.40 -14.19
CA LYS A 350 -16.00 -1.43 -15.04
C LYS A 350 -15.54 -1.55 -16.50
N ASP A 351 -14.24 -1.67 -16.76
CA ASP A 351 -13.71 -1.77 -18.12
C ASP A 351 -14.03 -3.11 -18.80
N ILE A 352 -14.01 -4.23 -18.07
CA ILE A 352 -14.46 -5.55 -18.58
C ILE A 352 -15.96 -5.50 -18.92
N THR A 353 -16.78 -4.84 -18.10
CA THR A 353 -18.20 -4.65 -18.39
C THR A 353 -18.40 -3.85 -19.67
N LYS A 354 -17.62 -2.77 -19.88
CA LYS A 354 -17.62 -1.99 -21.13
C LYS A 354 -17.16 -2.83 -22.34
N PHE A 355 -16.17 -3.71 -22.16
CA PHE A 355 -15.72 -4.65 -23.19
C PHE A 355 -16.86 -5.59 -23.61
N LYS A 356 -17.56 -6.21 -22.64
CA LYS A 356 -18.71 -7.08 -22.89
C LYS A 356 -19.87 -6.36 -23.60
N GLN A 357 -20.08 -5.08 -23.31
CA GLN A 357 -21.13 -4.26 -23.94
C GLN A 357 -20.78 -3.74 -25.35
N ALA A 358 -19.51 -3.78 -25.75
CA ALA A 358 -19.05 -3.22 -27.02
C ALA A 358 -19.45 -4.11 -28.21
N ARG A 359 -20.38 -3.63 -29.06
CA ARG A 359 -20.85 -4.38 -30.24
C ARG A 359 -19.88 -4.33 -31.43
N CYS A 360 -19.07 -3.29 -31.55
CA CYS A 360 -18.16 -3.10 -32.69
C CYS A 360 -16.78 -3.70 -32.42
N PHE A 361 -16.29 -4.57 -33.31
CA PHE A 361 -15.02 -5.27 -33.19
C PHE A 361 -13.84 -4.33 -32.94
N LYS A 362 -13.73 -3.25 -33.71
CA LYS A 362 -12.64 -2.28 -33.57
C LYS A 362 -12.62 -1.65 -32.18
N LYS A 363 -13.79 -1.24 -31.66
CA LYS A 363 -13.93 -0.66 -30.31
C LYS A 363 -13.64 -1.71 -29.23
N ARG A 364 -14.18 -2.92 -29.40
CA ARG A 364 -13.99 -4.05 -28.48
C ARG A 364 -12.52 -4.48 -28.37
N LYS A 365 -11.82 -4.62 -29.50
CA LYS A 365 -10.37 -4.91 -29.56
C LYS A 365 -9.53 -3.81 -28.90
N LEU A 366 -9.89 -2.54 -29.13
CA LEU A 366 -9.21 -1.41 -28.50
C LEU A 366 -9.38 -1.40 -26.97
N ILE A 367 -10.60 -1.65 -26.47
CA ILE A 367 -10.84 -1.78 -25.02
C ILE A 367 -10.05 -2.96 -24.45
N ALA A 368 -10.01 -4.10 -25.14
CA ALA A 368 -9.27 -5.27 -24.69
C ALA A 368 -7.76 -4.98 -24.55
N LEU A 369 -7.16 -4.32 -25.55
CA LEU A 369 -5.74 -3.91 -25.49
C LEU A 369 -5.49 -2.90 -24.36
N ASP A 370 -6.43 -1.98 -24.12
CA ASP A 370 -6.35 -1.01 -23.02
C ASP A 370 -6.39 -1.70 -21.66
N ILE A 371 -7.27 -2.68 -21.47
CA ILE A 371 -7.33 -3.51 -20.25
C ILE A 371 -5.98 -4.20 -20.02
N VAL A 372 -5.42 -4.85 -21.05
CA VAL A 372 -4.13 -5.53 -20.95
C VAL A 372 -3.01 -4.56 -20.57
N LYS A 373 -2.98 -3.39 -21.20
CA LYS A 373 -1.96 -2.35 -20.96
C LYS A 373 -2.06 -1.79 -19.54
N CYS A 374 -3.27 -1.47 -19.07
CA CYS A 374 -3.48 -0.79 -17.80
C CYS A 374 -3.38 -1.71 -16.58
N TYR A 375 -3.89 -2.94 -16.69
CA TYR A 375 -4.09 -3.83 -15.54
C TYR A 375 -3.18 -5.07 -15.54
N LEU A 376 -2.78 -5.58 -16.70
CA LEU A 376 -2.04 -6.84 -16.84
C LEU A 376 -0.57 -6.66 -17.22
N THR A 377 -0.12 -5.43 -17.44
CA THR A 377 1.28 -5.13 -17.73
C THR A 377 2.03 -4.83 -16.44
N SER A 378 3.19 -5.45 -16.25
CA SER A 378 4.08 -5.16 -15.12
C SER A 378 4.42 -3.67 -15.08
N SER A 379 4.32 -3.05 -13.90
CA SER A 379 4.43 -1.58 -13.74
C SER A 379 3.31 -0.76 -14.38
N GLY A 380 2.20 -1.39 -14.76
CA GLY A 380 0.98 -0.71 -15.18
C GLY A 380 0.44 0.20 -14.07
N VAL A 381 -0.24 1.29 -14.45
CA VAL A 381 -0.79 2.26 -13.48
C VAL A 381 -1.74 1.57 -12.50
N TYR A 382 -2.54 0.63 -12.99
CA TYR A 382 -3.50 -0.15 -12.19
C TYR A 382 -3.16 -1.64 -12.21
N GLU A 383 -1.86 -1.96 -12.20
CA GLU A 383 -1.37 -3.34 -12.13
C GLU A 383 -2.13 -4.15 -11.07
N LEU A 384 -2.81 -5.21 -11.51
CA LEU A 384 -3.55 -6.10 -10.62
C LEU A 384 -2.59 -7.04 -9.90
N ASN A 385 -2.87 -7.32 -8.63
CA ASN A 385 -2.12 -8.30 -7.86
C ASN A 385 -2.58 -9.74 -8.20
N LEU A 386 -2.24 -10.21 -9.40
CA LEU A 386 -2.59 -11.54 -9.91
C LEU A 386 -1.41 -12.52 -9.86
N PRO A 387 -1.62 -13.80 -9.52
CA PRO A 387 -0.62 -14.84 -9.72
C PRO A 387 -0.39 -15.05 -11.22
N ASN A 388 0.86 -15.30 -11.63
CA ASN A 388 1.22 -15.58 -13.03
C ASN A 388 0.75 -14.53 -14.05
N MET A 389 0.70 -13.25 -13.66
CA MET A 389 0.19 -12.15 -14.49
C MET A 389 0.77 -12.12 -15.90
N ASN A 390 2.07 -12.38 -16.07
CA ASN A 390 2.72 -12.41 -17.39
C ASN A 390 2.15 -13.51 -18.29
N VAL A 391 1.83 -14.68 -17.75
CA VAL A 391 1.25 -15.79 -18.52
C VAL A 391 -0.16 -15.44 -18.97
N ILE A 392 -0.99 -14.93 -18.05
CA ILE A 392 -2.36 -14.47 -18.33
C ILE A 392 -2.34 -13.37 -19.40
N ARG A 393 -1.41 -12.42 -19.28
CA ARG A 393 -1.21 -11.33 -20.24
C ARG A 393 -0.91 -11.85 -21.64
N GLU A 394 0.09 -12.73 -21.78
CA GLU A 394 0.49 -13.24 -23.09
C GLU A 394 -0.61 -14.11 -23.74
N ASP A 395 -1.34 -14.91 -22.97
CA ASP A 395 -2.49 -15.68 -23.46
C ASP A 395 -3.60 -14.76 -24.01
N ILE A 396 -3.97 -13.73 -23.25
CA ILE A 396 -4.98 -12.76 -23.69
C ILE A 396 -4.50 -11.98 -24.92
N LEU A 397 -3.22 -11.55 -24.96
CA LEU A 397 -2.66 -10.86 -26.12
C LEU A 397 -2.67 -11.74 -27.37
N LEU A 398 -2.34 -13.03 -27.23
CA LEU A 398 -2.39 -13.98 -28.33
C LEU A 398 -3.81 -14.07 -28.90
N LYS A 399 -4.83 -14.23 -28.04
CA LYS A 399 -6.25 -14.26 -28.44
C LYS A 399 -6.70 -12.96 -29.12
N ILE A 400 -6.28 -11.80 -28.59
CA ILE A 400 -6.59 -10.49 -29.18
C ILE A 400 -5.95 -10.32 -30.57
N ASN A 401 -4.70 -10.77 -30.73
CA ASN A 401 -3.94 -10.62 -31.97
C ASN A 401 -4.39 -11.60 -33.04
N SER A 402 -4.80 -12.82 -32.67
CA SER A 402 -5.34 -13.82 -33.60
C SER A 402 -6.74 -13.46 -34.09
N ALA A 403 -7.50 -12.67 -33.33
CA ALA A 403 -8.85 -12.27 -33.71
C ALA A 403 -8.87 -11.31 -34.92
N MET A 404 -9.62 -11.69 -35.94
CA MET A 404 -9.94 -10.99 -37.19
C MET A 404 -11.37 -10.42 -37.19
N CYS A 405 -12.31 -11.04 -36.47
CA CYS A 405 -13.70 -10.58 -36.39
C CYS A 405 -14.29 -10.66 -34.96
N ASN A 406 -15.52 -10.15 -34.78
CA ASN A 406 -16.20 -10.05 -33.49
C ASN A 406 -16.38 -11.38 -32.77
N ASP A 407 -16.76 -12.43 -33.50
CA ASP A 407 -17.14 -13.71 -32.91
C ASP A 407 -15.94 -14.45 -32.29
N GLU A 408 -14.72 -14.00 -32.58
CA GLU A 408 -13.47 -14.54 -32.03
C GLU A 408 -13.04 -13.84 -30.72
N LEU A 409 -13.56 -12.64 -30.43
CA LEU A 409 -13.36 -11.96 -29.14
C LEU A 409 -14.57 -12.23 -28.24
N THR A 410 -14.60 -13.39 -27.61
CA THR A 410 -15.70 -13.84 -26.76
C THR A 410 -15.84 -13.01 -25.47
N ASP A 411 -17.03 -13.00 -24.86
CA ASP A 411 -17.35 -12.22 -23.64
C ASP A 411 -16.59 -12.70 -22.39
N ASP A 412 -16.15 -13.96 -22.41
CA ASP A 412 -15.38 -14.66 -21.37
C ASP A 412 -13.86 -14.42 -21.44
N LEU A 413 -13.36 -13.65 -22.41
CA LEU A 413 -11.93 -13.38 -22.59
C LEU A 413 -11.22 -12.94 -21.29
N PHE A 414 -11.93 -12.22 -20.43
CA PHE A 414 -11.41 -11.70 -19.16
C PHE A 414 -12.06 -12.34 -17.93
N GLU A 415 -12.72 -13.50 -18.03
CA GLU A 415 -13.45 -14.12 -16.93
C GLU A 415 -12.54 -14.43 -15.72
N GLU A 416 -11.38 -15.04 -15.94
CA GLU A 416 -10.41 -15.31 -14.86
C GLU A 416 -9.91 -14.01 -14.20
N VAL A 417 -9.60 -12.99 -15.00
CA VAL A 417 -9.16 -11.68 -14.49
C VAL A 417 -10.27 -11.02 -13.65
N GLN A 418 -11.51 -11.09 -14.13
CA GLN A 418 -12.68 -10.57 -13.44
C GLN A 418 -12.90 -11.30 -12.11
N PHE A 419 -12.85 -12.63 -12.11
CA PHE A 419 -13.02 -13.45 -10.91
C PHE A 419 -11.98 -13.10 -9.84
N GLN A 420 -10.70 -13.04 -10.21
CA GLN A 420 -9.63 -12.68 -9.27
C GLN A 420 -9.78 -11.24 -8.76
N ALA A 421 -10.18 -10.30 -9.63
CA ALA A 421 -10.47 -8.93 -9.19
C ALA A 421 -11.59 -8.89 -8.15
N LEU A 422 -12.68 -9.65 -8.36
CA LEU A 422 -13.79 -9.74 -7.41
C LEU A 422 -13.34 -10.35 -6.06
N LEU A 423 -12.52 -11.41 -6.09
CA LEU A 423 -11.95 -11.97 -4.86
C LEU A 423 -11.15 -10.94 -4.06
N THR A 424 -10.31 -10.15 -4.74
CA THR A 424 -9.52 -9.10 -4.05
C THR A 424 -10.39 -7.97 -3.47
N LEU A 425 -11.53 -7.68 -4.11
CA LEU A 425 -12.48 -6.66 -3.66
C LEU A 425 -13.36 -7.11 -2.49
N GLN A 426 -13.51 -8.41 -2.24
CA GLN A 426 -14.32 -8.92 -1.15
C GLN A 426 -13.88 -8.34 0.21
N ASP A 427 -12.58 -8.32 0.48
CA ASP A 427 -11.98 -7.71 1.67
C ASP A 427 -12.34 -6.22 1.82
N VAL A 428 -12.42 -5.51 0.69
CA VAL A 428 -12.73 -4.08 0.62
C VAL A 428 -14.21 -3.84 0.90
N LEU A 429 -15.09 -4.64 0.29
CA LEU A 429 -16.54 -4.56 0.50
C LEU A 429 -16.90 -4.83 1.95
N GLU A 430 -16.27 -5.81 2.60
CA GLU A 430 -16.53 -6.07 4.01
C GLU A 430 -16.16 -4.90 4.91
N ARG A 431 -15.00 -4.28 4.68
CA ARG A 431 -14.60 -3.09 5.46
C ARG A 431 -15.53 -1.91 5.17
N LEU A 432 -15.96 -1.75 3.93
CA LEU A 432 -16.95 -0.75 3.54
C LEU A 432 -18.30 -0.97 4.22
N ARG A 433 -18.75 -2.23 4.36
CA ARG A 433 -20.00 -2.60 5.03
C ARG A 433 -20.05 -2.10 6.49
N TYR A 434 -18.92 -2.13 7.19
CA TYR A 434 -18.82 -1.59 8.55
C TYR A 434 -18.68 -0.06 8.58
N ALA A 435 -18.01 0.52 7.58
CA ALA A 435 -17.72 1.95 7.53
C ALA A 435 -18.86 2.80 6.94
N ASN A 436 -19.77 2.22 6.15
CA ASN A 436 -20.79 2.95 5.41
C ASN A 436 -22.19 2.34 5.61
N GLU A 437 -23.03 3.07 6.36
CA GLU A 437 -24.40 2.66 6.68
C GLU A 437 -25.28 2.49 5.43
N LYS A 438 -25.08 3.31 4.39
CA LYS A 438 -25.86 3.22 3.15
C LYS A 438 -25.61 1.89 2.43
N ILE A 439 -24.34 1.48 2.31
CA ILE A 439 -23.99 0.18 1.70
C ILE A 439 -24.56 -0.96 2.53
N ARG A 440 -24.50 -0.86 3.86
CA ARG A 440 -25.10 -1.86 4.76
C ARG A 440 -26.60 -2.01 4.51
N LYS A 441 -27.36 -0.91 4.39
CA LYS A 441 -28.80 -0.93 4.09
C LYS A 441 -29.09 -1.54 2.72
N VAL A 442 -28.36 -1.13 1.68
CA VAL A 442 -28.54 -1.68 0.32
C VAL A 442 -28.28 -3.18 0.27
N LEU A 443 -27.27 -3.68 0.99
CA LEU A 443 -27.00 -5.12 1.09
C LEU A 443 -28.08 -5.86 1.88
N GLN A 444 -28.63 -5.25 2.94
CA GLN A 444 -29.76 -5.83 3.69
C GLN A 444 -31.01 -5.95 2.81
N GLU A 445 -31.38 -4.88 2.10
CA GLU A 445 -32.52 -4.88 1.16
C GLU A 445 -32.34 -5.92 0.04
N TRP A 446 -31.12 -6.09 -0.46
CA TRP A 446 -30.82 -7.12 -1.46
C TRP A 446 -30.99 -8.52 -0.88
N LYS A 447 -30.46 -8.78 0.32
CA LYS A 447 -30.67 -10.07 1.01
C LYS A 447 -32.15 -10.36 1.27
N GLU A 448 -32.94 -9.36 1.62
CA GLU A 448 -34.39 -9.50 1.81
C GLU A 448 -35.12 -9.82 0.50
N LYS A 449 -34.66 -9.27 -0.64
CA LYS A 449 -35.24 -9.54 -1.97
C LYS A 449 -34.83 -10.89 -2.55
N ASP A 450 -33.57 -11.29 -2.37
CA ASP A 450 -33.05 -12.57 -2.86
C ASP A 450 -33.51 -13.74 -1.97
N ASN A 451 -33.94 -13.47 -0.73
CA ASN A 451 -34.73 -14.39 0.07
C ASN A 451 -36.17 -14.51 -0.47
N ILE A 452 -36.28 -15.13 -1.65
CA ILE A 452 -37.31 -16.14 -1.90
C ILE A 452 -37.40 -16.99 -0.63
N PRO A 453 -38.59 -17.21 -0.02
CA PRO A 453 -38.73 -17.74 1.33
C PRO A 453 -37.84 -18.95 1.56
N VAL A 454 -36.76 -18.74 2.30
CA VAL A 454 -35.95 -19.83 2.86
C VAL A 454 -36.88 -20.53 3.84
N SER A 455 -37.38 -21.72 3.47
CA SER A 455 -38.13 -22.56 4.40
C SER A 455 -37.32 -22.64 5.69
N SER A 456 -37.91 -22.21 6.79
CA SER A 456 -37.36 -22.13 8.14
C SER A 456 -36.37 -23.26 8.47
N ARG A 457 -35.08 -23.05 8.21
CA ARG A 457 -34.03 -23.79 8.90
C ARG A 457 -33.52 -22.89 10.00
N SER A 458 -33.84 -23.30 11.22
CA SER A 458 -33.37 -22.74 12.47
C SER A 458 -31.85 -22.53 12.44
N PRO A 459 -31.35 -21.51 13.16
CA PRO A 459 -29.93 -21.25 13.24
C PRO A 459 -29.21 -22.48 13.81
N PRO A 460 -28.03 -22.87 13.26
CA PRO A 460 -27.23 -23.89 13.88
C PRO A 460 -26.85 -23.40 15.28
N THR A 461 -27.32 -24.12 16.29
CA THR A 461 -26.87 -23.97 17.66
C THR A 461 -25.36 -24.20 17.66
N ALA A 462 -24.60 -23.13 17.83
CA ALA A 462 -23.16 -23.18 17.98
C ALA A 462 -22.85 -24.02 19.24
N ARG A 463 -22.49 -25.29 19.05
CA ARG A 463 -21.80 -26.06 20.09
C ARG A 463 -20.40 -25.49 20.21
N VAL A 464 -20.20 -24.69 21.26
CA VAL A 464 -18.88 -24.40 21.81
C VAL A 464 -18.29 -25.74 22.27
N LYS A 465 -17.13 -26.11 21.70
CA LYS A 465 -16.25 -27.15 22.23
C LYS A 465 -14.99 -26.50 22.77
#